data_AF-X6L615-F1
#
_entry.id   AF-X6L615-F1
#
_cell.length_a   1.000
_cell.length_b   1.000
_cell.length_c   1.000
_cell.angle_alpha   90.00
_cell.angle_beta   90.00
_cell.angle_gamma   90.00
#
_symmetry.space_group_name_H-M   'P 1'
#
loop_
_entity.id
_entity.type
_entity.pdbx_description
1 polymer ?
#
loop_
_entity_poly.entity_id
_entity_poly.type
_entity_poly.pdbx_seq_one_letter_code
_entity_poly.pdbx_strand_id
1 'polypeptide(L)'
;MIRALHRWPGLLALALVTILSLSGAALSVFPAAERIAAPQAEAGLTVAALADRIQAVYPGVEQIRRSPSGRITAYWFDHGAPGAAVIDPATG
;
A
#
# COMPACT_ATOMS: atom_id res chain seq x y z
N MET A 1 -21.16 24.92 -38.26
CA MET A 1 -20.98 23.44 -38.19
C MET A 1 -20.09 22.97 -37.03
N ILE A 2 -19.32 23.86 -36.37
CA ILE A 2 -18.44 23.54 -35.23
C ILE A 2 -19.19 22.96 -34.01
N ARG A 3 -20.44 23.39 -33.75
CA ARG A 3 -21.22 22.91 -32.59
C ARG A 3 -21.47 21.39 -32.62
N ALA A 4 -21.79 20.83 -33.78
CA ALA A 4 -22.01 19.39 -33.93
C ALA A 4 -20.69 18.61 -33.82
N LEU A 5 -19.61 19.17 -34.39
CA LEU A 5 -18.25 18.59 -34.36
C LEU A 5 -17.66 18.55 -32.94
N HIS A 6 -18.04 19.46 -32.05
CA HIS A 6 -17.60 19.46 -30.65
C HIS A 6 -18.53 18.68 -29.73
N ARG A 7 -19.86 18.77 -29.93
CA ARG A 7 -20.87 18.17 -29.05
C ARG A 7 -20.73 16.65 -28.94
N TRP A 8 -20.64 15.95 -30.07
CA TRP A 8 -20.62 14.48 -30.05
C TRP A 8 -19.33 13.89 -29.48
N PRO A 9 -18.13 14.35 -29.91
CA PRO A 9 -16.88 13.93 -29.26
C PRO A 9 -16.81 14.34 -27.80
N GLY A 10 -17.33 15.52 -27.44
CA GLY A 10 -17.36 15.99 -26.05
C GLY A 10 -18.21 15.10 -25.14
N LEU A 11 -19.38 14.65 -25.59
CA LEU A 11 -20.23 13.72 -24.83
C LEU A 11 -19.57 12.35 -24.66
N LEU A 12 -18.91 11.84 -25.70
CA LEU A 12 -18.17 10.58 -25.62
C LEU A 12 -16.99 10.70 -24.65
N ALA A 13 -16.22 11.79 -24.74
CA ALA A 13 -15.11 12.06 -23.84
C ALA A 13 -15.59 12.21 -22.39
N LEU A 14 -16.71 12.91 -22.17
CA LEU A 14 -17.32 13.02 -20.84
C LEU A 14 -17.69 11.64 -20.28
N ALA A 15 -18.39 10.81 -21.06
CA ALA A 15 -18.76 9.46 -20.64
C ALA A 15 -17.52 8.61 -20.29
N LEU A 16 -16.47 8.67 -21.13
CA LEU A 16 -15.21 7.97 -20.89
C LEU A 16 -14.54 8.44 -19.59
N VAL A 17 -14.39 9.75 -19.41
CA VAL A 17 -13.78 10.32 -18.20
C VAL A 17 -14.59 9.95 -16.96
N THR A 18 -15.92 10.02 -17.01
CA THR A 18 -16.76 9.60 -15.88
C THR A 18 -16.55 8.14 -15.52
N ILE A 19 -16.52 7.23 -16.50
CA ILE A 19 -16.26 5.81 -16.25
C ILE A 19 -14.87 5.61 -15.64
N LEU A 20 -13.84 6.24 -16.19
CA LEU A 20 -12.47 6.15 -15.67
C LEU A 20 -12.36 6.70 -14.25
N SER A 21 -12.95 7.86 -13.97
CA SER A 21 -12.93 8.47 -12.64
C SER A 21 -13.68 7.64 -11.61
N LEU A 22 -14.86 7.12 -11.94
CA LEU A 22 -15.62 6.26 -11.03
C LEU A 22 -14.89 4.94 -10.76
N SER A 23 -14.29 4.35 -11.80
CA SER A 23 -13.51 3.12 -11.66
C SER A 23 -12.27 3.35 -10.79
N GLY A 24 -11.53 4.44 -11.03
CA GLY A 24 -10.37 4.83 -10.23
C GLY A 24 -10.75 5.14 -8.77
N ALA A 25 -11.88 5.83 -8.54
CA ALA A 25 -12.39 6.11 -7.21
C ALA A 25 -12.80 4.83 -6.48
N ALA A 26 -13.46 3.89 -7.15
CA ALA A 26 -13.82 2.60 -6.57
C ALA A 26 -12.57 1.76 -6.24
N LEU A 27 -11.60 1.71 -7.15
CA LEU A 27 -10.34 0.97 -6.95
C LEU A 27 -9.45 1.58 -5.86
N SER A 28 -9.54 2.89 -5.62
CA SER A 28 -8.74 3.56 -4.58
C SER A 28 -9.24 3.29 -3.14
N VAL A 29 -10.45 2.75 -2.97
CA VAL A 29 -11.00 2.40 -1.64
C VAL A 29 -10.11 1.39 -0.93
N PHE A 30 -9.61 0.37 -1.63
CA PHE A 30 -8.73 -0.65 -1.04
C PHE A 30 -7.43 -0.07 -0.49
N PRO A 31 -6.57 0.61 -1.28
CA PRO A 31 -5.33 1.18 -0.74
C PRO A 31 -5.58 2.27 0.31
N ALA A 32 -6.69 3.00 0.24
CA ALA A 32 -7.07 3.97 1.28
C ALA A 32 -7.39 3.27 2.60
N ALA A 33 -8.20 2.21 2.58
CA ALA A 33 -8.52 1.41 3.77
C ALA A 33 -7.28 0.74 4.34
N GLU A 34 -6.41 0.17 3.50
CA GLU A 34 -5.16 -0.42 3.95
C GLU A 34 -4.25 0.58 4.64
N ARG A 35 -4.16 1.81 4.11
CA ARG A 35 -3.35 2.87 4.70
C ARG A 35 -3.87 3.30 6.07
N ILE A 36 -5.19 3.37 6.24
CA ILE A 36 -5.82 3.70 7.53
C ILE A 36 -5.59 2.58 8.55
N ALA A 37 -5.68 1.32 8.12
CA ALA A 37 -5.51 0.16 8.99
C ALA A 37 -4.04 -0.20 9.27
N ALA A 38 -3.08 0.33 8.49
CA ALA A 38 -1.67 0.03 8.65
C ALA A 38 -1.14 0.63 9.97
N PRO A 39 -0.46 -0.19 10.82
CA PRO A 39 0.21 0.31 12.02
C PRO A 39 1.15 1.47 11.68
N GLN A 40 1.00 2.59 12.40
CA GLN A 40 1.84 3.77 12.19
C GLN A 40 3.11 3.65 13.01
N ALA A 41 4.25 3.95 12.38
CA ALA A 41 5.49 4.08 13.10
C ALA A 41 5.46 5.33 13.99
N GLU A 42 6.02 5.21 15.19
CA GLU A 42 6.20 6.34 16.08
C GLU A 42 7.06 7.43 15.42
N ALA A 43 6.73 8.69 15.67
CA ALA A 43 7.47 9.81 15.11
C ALA A 43 8.94 9.76 15.57
N GLY A 44 9.86 9.67 14.62
CA GLY A 44 11.30 9.57 14.90
C GLY A 44 11.84 8.14 15.06
N LEU A 45 11.00 7.10 14.89
CA LEU A 45 11.49 5.72 14.83
C LEU A 45 12.46 5.55 13.65
N THR A 46 13.70 5.20 13.95
CA THR A 46 14.72 4.95 12.92
C THR A 46 14.53 3.57 12.31
N VAL A 47 14.98 3.41 11.06
CA VAL A 47 14.93 2.10 10.37
C VAL A 47 15.76 1.05 11.12
N ALA A 48 16.89 1.46 11.73
CA ALA A 48 17.73 0.57 12.53
C ALA A 48 16.98 0.07 13.79
N ALA A 49 16.35 0.97 14.55
CA ALA A 49 15.60 0.59 15.74
C ALA A 49 14.41 -0.33 15.40
N LEU A 50 13.75 -0.10 14.25
CA LEU A 50 12.71 -1.00 13.75
C LEU A 50 13.28 -2.38 13.38
N ALA A 51 14.40 -2.43 12.68
CA ALA A 51 15.05 -3.69 12.31
C ALA A 51 15.48 -4.50 13.55
N ASP A 52 16.02 -3.84 14.58
CA ASP A 52 16.40 -4.47 15.84
C ASP A 52 15.18 -5.09 16.55
N ARG A 53 14.05 -4.37 16.59
CA ARG A 53 12.78 -4.90 17.15
C ARG A 53 12.29 -6.13 16.40
N ILE A 54 12.26 -6.05 15.07
CA ILE A 54 11.83 -7.17 14.22
C ILE A 54 12.76 -8.37 14.41
N GLN A 55 14.07 -8.15 14.46
CA GLN A 55 15.05 -9.23 14.66
C GLN A 55 14.92 -9.87 16.06
N ALA A 56 14.55 -9.10 17.09
CA ALA A 56 14.31 -9.64 18.43
C ALA A 56 13.11 -10.61 18.46
N VAL A 57 12.08 -10.38 17.64
CA VAL A 57 10.89 -11.26 17.53
C VAL A 57 11.12 -12.38 16.51
N TYR A 58 11.77 -12.07 15.39
CA TYR A 58 12.06 -12.98 14.29
C TYR A 58 13.59 -13.03 14.02
N PRO A 59 14.36 -13.82 14.78
CA PRO A 59 15.83 -13.84 14.67
C PRO A 59 16.37 -14.21 13.27
N GLY A 60 15.58 -14.99 12.51
CA GLY A 60 15.90 -15.40 11.14
C GLY A 60 15.37 -14.46 10.05
N VAL A 61 14.96 -13.22 10.37
CA VAL A 61 14.49 -12.27 9.37
C VAL A 61 15.56 -11.99 8.32
N GLU A 62 15.19 -12.14 7.05
CA GLU A 62 16.08 -11.92 5.91
C GLU A 62 15.72 -10.67 5.13
N GLN A 63 14.42 -10.34 5.12
CA GLN A 63 13.91 -9.20 4.37
C GLN A 63 12.80 -8.49 5.15
N ILE A 64 12.94 -7.17 5.25
CA ILE A 64 11.89 -6.28 5.73
C ILE A 64 11.45 -5.42 4.55
N ARG A 65 10.17 -5.49 4.18
CA ARG A 65 9.63 -4.74 3.04
C ARG A 65 8.54 -3.79 3.50
N ARG A 66 8.64 -2.54 3.06
CA ARG A 66 7.56 -1.55 3.20
C ARG A 66 6.82 -1.40 1.87
N SER A 67 5.51 -1.63 1.90
CA SER A 67 4.63 -1.41 0.74
C SER A 67 4.28 0.08 0.56
N PRO A 68 3.75 0.49 -0.62
CA PRO A 68 3.29 1.86 -0.84
C PRO A 68 2.17 2.32 0.11
N SER A 69 1.35 1.40 0.63
CA SER A 69 0.34 1.71 1.65
C SER A 69 0.94 1.99 3.03
N GLY A 70 2.25 1.74 3.21
CA GLY A 70 2.97 1.92 4.46
C GLY A 70 3.06 0.66 5.31
N ARG A 71 2.33 -0.42 4.95
CA ARG A 71 2.40 -1.72 5.62
C ARG A 71 3.81 -2.29 5.53
N ILE A 72 4.35 -2.71 6.66
CA ILE A 72 5.66 -3.35 6.79
C ILE A 72 5.47 -4.86 6.95
N THR A 73 6.24 -5.65 6.22
CA THR A 73 6.21 -7.11 6.26
C THR A 73 7.62 -7.65 6.41
N ALA A 74 7.82 -8.51 7.41
CA ALA A 74 9.05 -9.25 7.59
C ALA A 74 8.91 -10.63 6.93
N TYR A 75 9.99 -11.09 6.31
CA TYR A 75 10.12 -12.42 5.70
C TYR A 75 11.32 -13.13 6.33
N TRP A 76 11.14 -14.38 6.68
CA TRP A 76 12.16 -15.23 7.29
C TRP A 76 12.03 -16.66 6.79
N PHE A 77 13.01 -17.49 7.13
CA PHE A 77 12.91 -18.94 7.05
C PHE A 77 13.01 -19.54 8.45
N ASP A 78 12.14 -20.49 8.75
CA ASP A 78 12.18 -21.30 9.97
C ASP A 78 12.44 -22.75 9.57
N HIS A 79 13.65 -23.26 9.86
CA HIS A 79 14.09 -24.60 9.45
C HIS A 79 13.85 -24.93 7.97
N GLY A 80 14.01 -23.93 7.09
CA GLY A 80 13.81 -24.06 5.64
C GLY A 80 12.37 -23.84 5.16
N ALA A 81 11.41 -23.62 6.07
CA ALA A 81 10.05 -23.21 5.72
C ALA A 81 9.95 -21.66 5.66
N PRO A 82 9.44 -21.07 4.56
CA PRO A 82 9.29 -19.63 4.47
C PRO A 82 8.16 -19.12 5.38
N GLY A 83 8.42 -18.02 6.07
CA GLY A 83 7.47 -17.31 6.91
C GLY A 83 7.35 -15.83 6.53
N ALA A 84 6.17 -15.25 6.79
CA ALA A 84 5.93 -13.82 6.61
C ALA A 84 4.94 -13.30 7.64
N ALA A 85 5.17 -12.08 8.15
CA ALA A 85 4.30 -11.42 9.12
C ALA A 85 4.20 -9.93 8.82
N VAL A 86 2.99 -9.39 8.98
CA VAL A 86 2.77 -7.94 8.99
C VAL A 86 3.25 -7.42 10.35
N ILE A 87 4.13 -6.43 10.31
CA ILE A 87 4.79 -5.90 11.49
C ILE A 87 4.02 -4.71 12.04
N ASP A 88 3.83 -4.69 13.36
CA ASP A 88 3.54 -3.48 14.11
C ASP A 88 4.87 -2.79 14.48
N PRO A 89 5.16 -1.58 13.95
CA PRO A 89 6.41 -0.87 14.25
C PRO A 89 6.65 -0.59 15.73
N ALA A 90 5.58 -0.58 16.55
CA ALA A 90 5.69 -0.38 17.99
C ALA A 90 6.32 -1.59 18.69
N THR A 91 5.98 -2.81 18.28
CA THR A 91 6.40 -4.05 18.96
C THR A 91 7.50 -4.82 18.23
N GLY A 92 7.63 -4.62 16.92
CA GLY A 92 8.42 -5.51 16.05
C GLY A 92 7.60 -6.70 15.58
#